data_AF-J0MW61-F1
#
_entry.id   AF-J0MW61-F1
#
_cell.length_a   1.000
_cell.length_b   1.000
_cell.length_c   1.000
_cell.angle_alpha   90.00
_cell.angle_beta   90.00
_cell.angle_gamma   90.00
#
_symmetry.space_group_name_H-M   'P 1'
#
loop_
_entity.id
_entity.type
_entity.pdbx_description
1 polymer ?
#
loop_
_entity_poly.entity_id
_entity_poly.type
_entity_poly.pdbx_seq_one_letter_code
_entity_poly.pdbx_strand_id
1 'polypeptide(L)'
;MSMSKIQIYVENSFASLPRTKEVAEVKMNIIESMEERYEALLKEGKNENEAFGAVISEFGSMDEIRQELGISEDQDPPTAASTAGSYPPSIPEELLRGYEAFRGRFAIAITAGVVCCILAIVMQQIFEAIFGEGFLATTIFFLLVAAGVSLFVYFGMQKSYWEEQLQQYQPSAPVYHHRHASRGQDDTLAGRLSGAIMLIATAVFLLLGFLFGLWHPGWVVFPVGGILCGVVSTLLGDRA
;
A
#
# COMPACT_ATOMS: atom_id res chain seq x y z
N MET A 1 25.02 -19.80 -7.46
CA MET A 1 25.37 -18.43 -7.87
C MET A 1 24.09 -17.62 -7.88
N SER A 2 23.98 -16.60 -7.03
CA SER A 2 22.85 -15.66 -7.08
C SER A 2 22.99 -14.80 -8.32
N MET A 3 21.96 -14.75 -9.16
CA MET A 3 21.87 -13.83 -10.30
C MET A 3 21.98 -12.39 -9.79
N SER A 4 22.86 -11.58 -10.39
CA SER A 4 23.02 -10.16 -10.03
C SER A 4 21.77 -9.36 -10.47
N LYS A 5 21.49 -8.20 -9.85
CA LYS A 5 20.38 -7.31 -10.25
C LYS A 5 20.51 -6.89 -11.74
N ILE A 6 21.73 -6.81 -12.24
CA ILE A 6 22.07 -6.46 -13.62
C ILE A 6 21.73 -7.61 -14.57
N GLN A 7 22.10 -8.84 -14.23
CA GLN A 7 21.73 -10.01 -15.03
C GLN A 7 20.22 -10.06 -15.24
N ILE A 8 19.43 -9.94 -14.17
CA ILE A 8 17.96 -9.95 -14.26
C ILE A 8 17.43 -8.84 -15.18
N TYR A 9 17.98 -7.63 -15.09
CA TYR A 9 17.59 -6.52 -15.97
C TYR A 9 17.90 -6.81 -17.43
N VAL A 10 19.11 -7.28 -17.75
CA VAL A 10 19.52 -7.59 -19.12
C VAL A 10 18.74 -8.80 -19.67
N GLU A 11 18.49 -9.83 -18.85
CA GLU A 11 17.69 -10.99 -19.27
C GLU A 11 16.26 -10.60 -19.66
N ASN A 12 15.63 -9.74 -18.86
CA ASN A 12 14.29 -9.23 -19.16
C ASN A 12 14.28 -8.35 -20.41
N SER A 13 15.35 -7.59 -20.62
CA SER A 13 15.45 -6.68 -21.75
C SER A 13 15.69 -7.41 -23.09
N PHE A 14 16.41 -8.53 -23.07
CA PHE A 14 16.65 -9.38 -24.24
C PHE A 14 15.56 -10.44 -24.46
N ALA A 15 14.51 -10.49 -23.62
CA ALA A 15 13.49 -11.53 -23.66
C ALA A 15 12.65 -11.55 -24.94
N SER A 16 12.51 -10.40 -25.62
CA SER A 16 11.75 -10.24 -26.86
C SER A 16 12.57 -10.51 -28.14
N LEU A 17 13.88 -10.74 -28.01
CA LEU A 17 14.77 -10.94 -29.16
C LEU A 17 14.86 -12.42 -29.56
N PRO A 18 15.03 -12.72 -30.87
CA PRO A 18 15.18 -14.09 -31.34
C PRO A 18 16.42 -14.74 -30.72
N ARG A 19 16.30 -16.02 -30.34
CA ARG A 19 17.39 -16.81 -29.75
C ARG A 19 18.38 -17.25 -30.83
N THR A 20 19.15 -16.31 -31.36
CA THR A 20 20.27 -16.55 -32.27
C THR A 20 21.59 -16.51 -31.51
N LYS A 21 22.66 -17.06 -32.09
CA LYS A 21 24.00 -17.03 -31.49
C LYS A 21 24.52 -15.59 -31.32
N GLU A 22 24.22 -14.73 -32.28
CA GLU A 22 24.61 -13.32 -32.26
C GLU A 22 23.95 -12.56 -31.10
N VAL A 23 22.65 -12.78 -30.86
CA VAL A 23 21.93 -12.14 -29.73
C VAL A 23 22.47 -12.62 -28.38
N ALA A 24 22.88 -13.88 -28.28
CA ALA A 24 23.49 -14.42 -27.06
C ALA A 24 24.89 -13.83 -26.79
N GLU A 25 25.71 -13.63 -27.82
CA GLU A 25 27.02 -12.97 -27.70
C GLU A 25 26.88 -11.51 -27.29
N VAL A 26 25.95 -10.77 -27.91
CA VAL A 26 25.66 -9.37 -27.55
C VAL A 26 25.15 -9.26 -26.12
N LYS A 27 24.25 -10.15 -25.70
CA LYS A 27 23.76 -10.22 -24.31
C LYS A 27 24.90 -10.40 -23.32
N MET A 28 25.85 -11.29 -23.61
CA MET A 28 26.97 -11.57 -22.72
C MET A 28 27.91 -10.37 -22.59
N ASN A 29 28.22 -9.70 -23.70
CA ASN A 29 29.06 -8.50 -23.71
C ASN A 29 28.43 -7.34 -22.92
N ILE A 30 27.10 -7.17 -23.02
CA ILE A 30 26.38 -6.12 -22.28
C ILE A 30 26.34 -6.42 -20.79
N ILE A 31 26.13 -7.68 -20.39
CA ILE A 31 26.18 -8.09 -18.98
C ILE A 31 27.55 -7.78 -18.40
N GLU A 32 28.62 -8.18 -19.08
CA GLU A 32 30.00 -7.95 -18.62
C GLU A 32 30.31 -6.46 -18.46
N SER A 33 29.94 -5.64 -19.45
CA SER A 33 30.19 -4.19 -19.39
C SER A 33 29.38 -3.48 -18.29
N MET A 34 28.11 -3.86 -18.11
CA MET A 34 27.27 -3.30 -17.05
C MET A 34 27.75 -3.72 -15.65
N GLU A 35 28.18 -4.98 -15.48
CA GLU A 35 28.72 -5.47 -14.21
C GLU A 35 30.04 -4.79 -13.86
N GLU A 36 30.94 -4.60 -14.82
CA GLU A 36 32.21 -3.88 -14.60
C GLU A 36 31.96 -2.44 -14.14
N ARG A 37 31.02 -1.73 -14.79
CA ARG A 37 30.69 -0.36 -14.42
C ARG A 37 30.03 -0.26 -13.05
N TYR A 38 29.15 -1.20 -12.74
CA TYR A 38 28.50 -1.30 -11.44
C TYR A 38 29.50 -1.54 -10.31
N GLU A 39 30.44 -2.47 -10.49
CA GLU A 39 31.49 -2.72 -9.51
C GLU A 39 32.40 -1.51 -9.31
N ALA A 40 32.70 -0.77 -10.37
CA ALA A 40 33.48 0.48 -10.28
C ALA A 40 32.76 1.52 -9.40
N LEU A 41 31.45 1.69 -9.57
CA LEU A 41 30.66 2.64 -8.77
C LEU A 41 30.53 2.20 -7.30
N LEU A 42 30.48 0.89 -7.03
CA LEU A 42 30.55 0.37 -5.65
C LEU A 42 31.90 0.67 -5.00
N LYS A 43 33.01 0.56 -5.75
CA LYS A 43 34.36 0.91 -5.26
C LYS A 43 34.54 2.41 -5.01
N GLU A 44 33.82 3.26 -5.74
CA GLU A 44 33.73 4.70 -5.50
C GLU A 44 32.90 5.08 -4.26
N GLY A 45 32.29 4.09 -3.59
CA GLY A 45 31.52 4.28 -2.36
C GLY A 45 30.05 4.61 -2.57
N LYS A 46 29.52 4.46 -3.80
CA LYS A 46 28.08 4.61 -4.05
C LYS A 46 27.31 3.41 -3.51
N ASN A 47 26.07 3.66 -3.10
CA ASN A 47 25.16 2.61 -2.68
C ASN A 47 24.71 1.76 -3.90
N GLU A 48 24.43 0.47 -3.71
CA GLU A 48 23.95 -0.45 -4.75
C GLU A 48 22.85 0.13 -5.62
N ASN A 49 21.84 0.78 -5.03
CA ASN A 49 20.70 1.30 -5.78
C ASN A 49 21.07 2.54 -6.62
N GLU A 50 22.03 3.35 -6.15
CA GLU A 50 22.52 4.52 -6.87
C GLU A 50 23.49 4.09 -8.00
N ALA A 51 24.36 3.13 -7.72
CA ALA A 51 25.22 2.52 -8.72
C ALA A 51 24.40 1.85 -9.84
N PHE A 52 23.34 1.12 -9.48
CA PHE A 52 22.45 0.49 -10.45
C PHE A 52 21.70 1.51 -11.32
N GLY A 53 21.13 2.56 -10.71
CA GLY A 53 20.44 3.62 -11.46
C GLY A 53 21.37 4.40 -12.39
N ALA A 54 22.61 4.64 -11.97
CA ALA A 54 23.63 5.29 -12.80
C ALA A 54 24.04 4.43 -14.00
N VAL A 55 24.23 3.12 -13.82
CA VAL A 55 24.53 2.19 -14.91
C VAL A 55 23.39 2.14 -15.93
N ILE A 56 22.13 2.05 -15.48
CA ILE A 56 20.98 2.06 -16.40
C ILE A 56 20.94 3.35 -17.24
N SER A 57 21.26 4.49 -16.63
CA SER A 57 21.26 5.77 -17.33
C SER A 57 22.41 5.92 -18.35
N GLU A 58 23.54 5.24 -18.13
CA GLU A 58 24.74 5.33 -18.98
C GLU A 58 24.65 4.46 -20.23
N PHE A 59 23.95 3.31 -20.14
CA PHE A 59 23.76 2.37 -21.26
C PHE A 59 22.54 2.70 -22.16
N GLY A 60 21.73 3.71 -21.82
CA GLY A 60 20.56 4.11 -22.61
C GLY A 60 19.33 3.21 -22.43
N SER A 61 18.19 3.56 -23.05
CA SER A 61 17.01 2.68 -23.03
C SER A 61 17.20 1.53 -24.01
N MET A 62 16.66 0.34 -23.68
CA MET A 62 16.74 -0.85 -24.54
C MET A 62 16.16 -0.61 -25.96
N ASP A 63 15.31 0.40 -26.11
CA ASP A 63 14.76 0.84 -27.39
C ASP A 63 15.85 1.36 -28.35
N GLU A 64 16.90 1.99 -27.81
CA GLU A 64 18.03 2.52 -28.59
C GLU A 64 18.92 1.39 -29.13
N ILE A 65 19.21 0.37 -28.30
CA ILE A 65 19.94 -0.84 -28.70
C ILE A 65 19.14 -1.66 -29.73
N ARG A 66 17.82 -1.74 -29.58
CA ARG A 66 16.92 -2.43 -30.54
C ARG A 66 16.89 -1.73 -31.90
N GLN A 67 16.93 -0.40 -31.90
CA GLN A 67 16.97 0.42 -33.10
C GLN A 67 18.31 0.29 -33.83
N GLU A 68 19.42 0.19 -33.11
CA GLU A 68 20.76 -0.01 -33.66
C GLU A 68 20.95 -1.43 -34.26
N LEU A 69 20.25 -2.43 -33.72
CA LEU A 69 20.21 -3.81 -34.25
C LEU A 69 19.27 -3.99 -35.45
N GLY A 70 18.60 -2.93 -35.92
CA GLY A 70 17.83 -2.95 -37.17
C GLY A 70 16.51 -3.74 -37.12
N ILE A 71 15.90 -3.89 -35.95
CA ILE A 71 14.58 -4.53 -35.83
C ILE A 71 13.51 -3.47 -36.04
N SER A 72 13.20 -3.16 -37.31
CA SER A 72 12.08 -2.32 -37.69
C SER A 72 10.76 -2.91 -37.15
N GLU A 73 10.00 -2.10 -36.43
CA GLU A 73 8.61 -2.32 -36.04
C GLU A 73 7.71 -2.30 -37.29
N ASP A 74 7.86 -3.29 -38.17
CA ASP A 74 7.01 -3.48 -39.35
C ASP A 74 6.33 -4.85 -39.28
N GLN A 75 5.38 -5.03 -38.36
CA GLN A 75 4.19 -5.87 -38.59
C GLN A 75 3.02 -5.39 -37.71
N ASP A 76 1.97 -4.90 -38.37
CA ASP A 76 0.61 -4.79 -37.84
C ASP A 76 0.13 -6.08 -37.15
N PRO A 77 -0.78 -5.98 -36.16
CA PRO A 77 -1.04 -7.05 -35.20
C PRO A 77 -1.82 -8.22 -35.81
N PRO A 78 -1.34 -9.47 -35.69
CA PRO A 78 -2.19 -10.64 -35.85
C PRO A 78 -2.86 -10.94 -34.50
N THR A 79 -4.17 -10.75 -34.50
CA THR A 79 -5.16 -11.26 -33.56
C THR A 79 -4.79 -12.62 -32.93
N ALA A 80 -4.74 -12.62 -31.58
CA ALA A 80 -5.03 -13.70 -30.65
C ALA A 80 -4.48 -15.12 -30.94
N ALA A 81 -3.43 -15.52 -30.22
CA ALA A 81 -3.37 -16.80 -29.49
C ALA A 81 -2.13 -16.87 -28.55
N SER A 82 -2.43 -16.79 -27.25
CA SER A 82 -1.65 -17.10 -26.05
C SER A 82 -0.36 -17.93 -26.18
N THR A 83 0.77 -17.44 -25.64
CA THR A 83 1.36 -17.97 -24.38
C THR A 83 2.58 -17.17 -23.87
N ALA A 84 2.42 -16.62 -22.67
CA ALA A 84 3.39 -16.54 -21.56
C ALA A 84 4.75 -15.81 -21.72
N GLY A 85 4.72 -14.52 -21.37
CA GLY A 85 5.85 -13.73 -20.86
C GLY A 85 5.28 -12.47 -20.20
N SER A 86 5.01 -12.53 -18.90
CA SER A 86 4.16 -11.59 -18.17
C SER A 86 4.77 -10.19 -18.03
N TYR A 87 4.51 -9.30 -18.98
CA TYR A 87 4.43 -7.88 -18.68
C TYR A 87 3.29 -7.68 -17.67
N PRO A 88 3.48 -6.91 -16.58
CA PRO A 88 2.36 -6.54 -15.71
C PRO A 88 1.28 -5.88 -16.59
N PRO A 89 0.01 -6.20 -16.39
CA PRO A 89 -1.06 -5.60 -17.17
C PRO A 89 -0.98 -4.08 -17.01
N SER A 90 -0.94 -3.35 -18.13
CA SER A 90 -0.95 -1.89 -18.10
C SER A 90 -2.21 -1.42 -17.36
N ILE A 91 -2.04 -0.52 -16.39
CA ILE A 91 -3.15 0.01 -15.60
C ILE A 91 -4.13 0.69 -16.58
N PRO A 92 -5.43 0.33 -16.60
CA PRO A 92 -6.41 1.00 -17.43
C PRO A 92 -6.40 2.50 -17.15
N GLU A 93 -6.30 3.34 -18.19
CA GLU A 93 -6.27 4.81 -18.02
C GLU A 93 -7.49 5.34 -17.25
N GLU A 94 -8.64 4.67 -17.41
CA GLU A 94 -9.88 4.95 -16.67
C GLU A 94 -9.73 4.77 -15.15
N LEU A 95 -9.01 3.74 -14.71
CA LEU A 95 -8.78 3.44 -13.31
C LEU A 95 -7.83 4.46 -12.69
N LEU A 96 -6.77 4.82 -13.43
CA LEU A 96 -5.79 5.81 -13.01
C LEU A 96 -6.43 7.19 -12.81
N ARG A 97 -7.22 7.63 -13.81
CA ARG A 97 -7.98 8.90 -13.72
C ARG A 97 -8.99 8.88 -12.58
N GLY A 98 -9.66 7.75 -12.34
CA GLY A 98 -10.57 7.57 -11.21
C GLY A 98 -9.86 7.72 -9.86
N TYR A 99 -8.69 7.10 -9.71
CA TYR A 99 -7.88 7.18 -8.50
C TYR A 99 -7.34 8.59 -8.23
N GLU A 100 -6.84 9.29 -9.25
CA GLU A 100 -6.36 10.67 -9.10
C GLU A 100 -7.47 11.61 -8.62
N ALA A 101 -8.67 11.50 -9.21
CA ALA A 101 -9.83 12.27 -8.78
C ALA A 101 -10.24 11.93 -7.34
N PHE A 102 -10.15 10.65 -6.94
CA PHE A 102 -10.40 10.23 -5.57
C PHE A 102 -9.34 10.78 -4.60
N ARG A 103 -8.05 10.73 -4.96
CA ARG A 103 -6.93 11.19 -4.13
C ARG A 103 -7.07 12.66 -3.72
N GLY A 104 -7.50 13.52 -4.64
CA GLY A 104 -7.79 14.92 -4.33
C GLY A 104 -8.92 15.09 -3.31
N ARG A 105 -10.04 14.37 -3.50
CA ARG A 105 -11.18 14.39 -2.58
C ARG A 105 -10.84 13.81 -1.21
N PHE A 106 -10.02 12.75 -1.18
CA PHE A 106 -9.52 12.13 0.04
C PHE A 106 -8.68 13.12 0.86
N ALA A 107 -7.73 13.82 0.24
CA ALA A 107 -6.90 14.81 0.93
C ALA A 107 -7.74 15.96 1.53
N ILE A 108 -8.73 16.44 0.78
CA ILE A 108 -9.68 17.46 1.26
C ILE A 108 -10.50 16.91 2.44
N ALA A 109 -11.00 15.68 2.35
CA ALA A 109 -11.77 15.05 3.42
C ALA A 109 -10.95 14.89 4.71
N ILE A 110 -9.71 14.38 4.63
CA ILE A 110 -8.85 14.27 5.81
C ILE A 110 -8.59 15.65 6.42
N THR A 111 -8.27 16.64 5.59
CA THR A 111 -8.05 18.01 6.08
C THR A 111 -9.31 18.57 6.75
N ALA A 112 -10.48 18.39 6.14
CA ALA A 112 -11.76 18.82 6.69
C ALA A 112 -12.08 18.14 8.04
N GLY A 113 -11.84 16.83 8.15
CA GLY A 113 -12.03 16.11 9.42
C GLY A 113 -11.10 16.61 10.52
N VAL A 114 -9.83 16.89 10.22
CA VAL A 114 -8.87 17.43 11.19
C VAL A 114 -9.29 18.83 11.64
N VAL A 115 -9.66 19.71 10.71
CA VAL A 115 -10.17 21.06 11.02
C VAL A 115 -11.43 20.98 11.87
N CYS A 116 -12.35 20.05 11.57
CA CYS A 116 -13.55 19.81 12.37
C CYS A 116 -13.21 19.42 13.81
N CYS A 117 -12.26 18.50 14.03
CA CYS A 117 -11.81 18.10 15.36
C CYS A 117 -11.16 19.26 16.14
N ILE A 118 -10.32 20.07 15.48
CA ILE A 118 -9.71 21.25 16.12
C ILE A 118 -10.80 22.27 16.48
N LEU A 119 -11.75 22.52 15.58
CA LEU A 119 -12.89 23.40 15.84
C LEU A 119 -13.75 22.88 17.00
N ALA A 120 -13.92 21.56 17.14
CA ALA A 120 -14.64 20.97 18.26
C ALA A 120 -14.02 21.36 19.61
N ILE A 121 -12.69 21.27 19.72
CA ILE A 121 -11.95 21.65 20.94
C ILE A 121 -12.10 23.15 21.22
N VAL A 122 -11.91 23.99 20.20
CA VAL A 122 -12.03 25.46 20.35
C VAL A 122 -13.45 25.84 20.77
N MET A 123 -14.46 25.24 20.14
CA MET A 123 -15.87 25.48 20.47
C MET A 123 -16.19 25.03 21.89
N GLN A 124 -15.63 23.91 22.36
CA GLN A 124 -15.78 23.49 23.75
C GLN A 124 -15.26 24.55 24.72
N GLN A 125 -14.04 25.06 24.51
CA GLN A 125 -13.45 26.09 25.39
C GLN A 125 -14.28 27.37 25.43
N ILE A 126 -14.81 27.83 24.29
CA ILE A 126 -15.65 29.03 24.22
C ILE A 126 -16.99 28.78 24.93
N PHE A 127 -17.60 27.62 24.71
CA PHE A 127 -18.90 27.29 25.28
C PHE A 127 -18.83 27.17 26.80
N GLU A 128 -17.77 26.54 27.32
CA GLU A 128 -17.52 26.41 28.76
C GLU A 128 -17.22 27.78 29.41
N ALA A 129 -16.51 28.67 28.72
CA ALA A 129 -16.24 30.01 29.22
C ALA A 129 -17.50 30.90 29.33
N ILE A 130 -18.50 30.70 28.46
CA ILE A 130 -19.73 31.51 28.43
C ILE A 130 -20.84 30.90 29.28
N PHE A 131 -21.03 29.58 29.19
CA PHE A 131 -22.17 28.87 29.80
C PHE A 131 -21.79 28.04 31.04
N GLY A 132 -20.50 27.95 31.38
CA GLY A 132 -19.98 27.11 32.44
C GLY A 132 -19.85 25.63 32.03
N GLU A 133 -19.39 24.79 32.97
CA GLU A 133 -19.36 23.34 32.77
C GLU A 133 -20.78 22.79 32.68
N GLY A 134 -21.10 22.15 31.55
CA GLY A 134 -22.43 21.61 31.30
C GLY A 134 -22.41 20.40 30.39
N PHE A 135 -23.26 19.41 30.70
CA PHE A 135 -23.42 18.17 29.94
C PHE A 135 -23.69 18.41 28.43
N LEU A 136 -24.37 19.51 28.10
CA LEU A 136 -24.64 19.91 26.71
C LEU A 136 -23.37 20.24 25.93
N ALA A 137 -22.41 20.96 26.53
CA ALA A 137 -21.16 21.32 25.89
C ALA A 137 -20.33 20.07 25.54
N THR A 138 -20.20 19.18 26.52
CA THR A 138 -19.52 17.88 26.38
C THR A 138 -20.19 17.01 25.31
N THR A 139 -21.53 16.96 25.28
CA THR A 139 -22.28 16.17 24.28
C THR A 139 -22.06 16.69 22.87
N ILE A 140 -22.12 18.01 22.66
CA ILE A 140 -21.90 18.64 21.35
C ILE A 140 -20.47 18.42 20.87
N PHE A 141 -19.48 18.51 21.77
CA PHE A 141 -18.08 18.19 21.48
C PHE A 141 -17.93 16.77 20.95
N PHE A 142 -18.47 15.77 21.67
CA PHE A 142 -18.38 14.37 21.23
C PHE A 142 -19.10 14.12 19.90
N LEU A 143 -20.21 14.80 19.62
CA LEU A 143 -20.89 14.70 18.32
C LEU A 143 -20.06 15.24 17.16
N LEU A 144 -19.39 16.38 17.35
CA LEU A 144 -18.48 16.97 16.35
C LEU A 144 -17.27 16.07 16.09
N VAL A 145 -16.67 15.52 17.16
CA VAL A 145 -15.56 14.58 17.03
C VAL A 145 -16.02 13.29 16.33
N ALA A 146 -17.18 12.75 16.70
CA ALA A 146 -17.74 11.57 16.03
C ALA A 146 -17.99 11.82 14.54
N ALA A 147 -18.48 13.00 14.16
CA ALA A 147 -18.61 13.42 12.77
C ALA A 147 -17.24 13.44 12.06
N GLY A 148 -16.20 14.02 12.67
CA GLY A 148 -14.84 14.02 12.11
C GLY A 148 -14.26 12.62 11.92
N VAL A 149 -14.41 11.75 12.93
CA VAL A 149 -13.91 10.37 12.89
C VAL A 149 -14.67 9.52 11.87
N SER A 150 -16.01 9.64 11.79
CA SER A 150 -16.80 8.92 10.79
C SER A 150 -16.38 9.26 9.36
N LEU A 151 -16.03 10.52 9.10
CA LEU A 151 -15.47 10.95 7.83
C LEU A 151 -14.14 10.26 7.54
N PHE A 152 -13.22 10.20 8.51
CA PHE A 152 -11.95 9.47 8.37
C PHE A 152 -12.16 7.99 8.07
N VAL A 153 -13.09 7.33 8.76
CA VAL A 153 -13.37 5.91 8.54
C VAL A 153 -13.93 5.69 7.13
N TYR A 154 -14.91 6.48 6.70
CA TYR A 154 -15.53 6.36 5.37
C TYR A 154 -14.50 6.53 4.25
N PHE A 155 -13.73 7.63 4.28
CA PHE A 155 -12.72 7.91 3.27
C PHE A 155 -11.51 6.97 3.37
N GLY A 156 -11.18 6.50 4.58
CA GLY A 156 -10.14 5.50 4.82
C GLY A 156 -10.45 4.16 4.17
N MET A 157 -11.69 3.66 4.32
CA MET A 157 -12.15 2.44 3.64
C MET A 157 -12.20 2.61 2.11
N GLN A 158 -12.61 3.78 1.63
CA GLN A 158 -12.62 4.05 0.20
C GLN A 158 -11.20 4.01 -0.39
N LYS A 159 -10.20 4.51 0.35
CA LYS A 159 -8.78 4.45 -0.06
C LYS A 159 -8.28 3.02 -0.19
N SER A 160 -8.54 2.16 0.80
CA SER A 160 -8.12 0.75 0.73
C SER A 160 -8.73 0.03 -0.47
N TYR A 161 -10.01 0.30 -0.76
CA TYR A 161 -10.70 -0.27 -1.92
C TYR A 161 -10.05 0.12 -3.27
N TRP A 162 -9.63 1.38 -3.42
CA TRP A 162 -8.93 1.81 -4.63
C TRP A 162 -7.51 1.26 -4.72
N GLU A 163 -6.79 1.19 -3.59
CA GLU A 163 -5.44 0.63 -3.53
C GLU A 163 -5.43 -0.87 -3.87
N GLU A 164 -6.42 -1.64 -3.39
CA GLU A 164 -6.58 -3.06 -3.73
C GLU A 164 -6.79 -3.27 -5.24
N GLN A 165 -7.60 -2.43 -5.88
CA GLN A 165 -7.81 -2.50 -7.33
C GLN A 165 -6.55 -2.17 -8.12
N LEU A 166 -5.79 -1.15 -7.71
CA LEU A 166 -4.52 -0.80 -8.35
C LEU A 166 -3.46 -1.88 -8.16
N GLN A 167 -3.46 -2.55 -7.00
CA GLN A 167 -2.53 -3.64 -6.70
C GLN A 167 -2.69 -4.83 -7.65
N GLN A 168 -3.91 -5.09 -8.15
CA GLN A 168 -4.15 -6.11 -9.16
C GLN A 168 -3.32 -5.87 -10.44
N TYR A 169 -3.03 -4.61 -10.77
CA TYR A 169 -2.29 -4.24 -11.98
C TYR A 169 -0.80 -3.97 -11.74
N GLN A 170 -0.40 -3.55 -10.53
CA GLN A 170 0.99 -3.24 -10.18
C GLN A 170 1.48 -4.04 -8.96
N PRO A 171 1.72 -5.36 -9.11
CA PRO A 171 2.13 -6.23 -7.98
C PRO A 171 3.52 -5.91 -7.41
N SER A 172 4.33 -5.10 -8.12
CA SER A 172 5.72 -4.76 -7.77
C SER A 172 5.92 -3.34 -7.22
N ALA A 173 4.85 -2.54 -7.07
CA ALA A 173 4.96 -1.29 -6.32
C ALA A 173 5.28 -1.60 -4.85
N PRO A 174 6.28 -0.97 -4.22
CA PRO A 174 6.49 -1.11 -2.78
C PRO A 174 5.28 -0.50 -2.07
N VAL A 175 4.31 -1.34 -1.75
CA VAL A 175 3.20 -0.98 -0.87
C VAL A 175 3.83 -0.65 0.48
N TYR A 176 3.65 0.59 0.94
CA TYR A 176 3.82 0.90 2.35
C TYR A 176 2.75 0.11 3.09
N HIS A 177 3.06 -1.14 3.44
CA HIS A 177 2.27 -1.91 4.36
C HIS A 177 2.23 -1.10 5.65
N HIS A 178 1.13 -0.38 5.88
CA HIS A 178 0.67 -0.19 7.24
C HIS A 178 0.53 -1.59 7.80
N ARG A 179 1.53 -2.01 8.56
CA ARG A 179 1.62 -3.31 9.24
C ARG A 179 0.47 -3.39 10.24
N HIS A 180 -0.74 -3.62 9.76
CA HIS A 180 -1.62 -4.55 10.42
C HIS A 180 -0.87 -5.88 10.36
N ALA A 181 -0.52 -6.42 11.52
CA ALA A 181 0.16 -7.68 11.65
C ALA A 181 -0.75 -8.81 11.14
N SER A 182 -0.87 -8.96 9.83
CA SER A 182 -1.51 -10.10 9.18
C SER A 182 -0.48 -11.22 9.11
N ARG A 183 -0.59 -12.10 10.09
CA ARG A 183 0.22 -13.29 10.28
C ARG A 183 -0.36 -14.42 9.42
N GLY A 184 0.02 -14.43 8.15
CA GLY A 184 0.08 -15.60 7.27
C GLY A 184 -1.16 -16.52 7.19
N GLN A 185 -1.97 -16.28 6.15
CA GLN A 185 -2.63 -17.24 5.24
C GLN A 185 -3.59 -18.31 5.82
N ASP A 186 -3.63 -18.56 7.13
CA ASP A 186 -4.75 -19.24 7.83
C ASP A 186 -5.86 -18.23 8.25
N ASP A 187 -5.71 -17.00 7.75
CA ASP A 187 -6.23 -15.74 8.30
C ASP A 187 -7.70 -15.39 7.98
N THR A 188 -8.44 -16.20 7.22
CA THR A 188 -9.85 -15.82 6.91
C THR A 188 -10.78 -16.04 8.11
N LEU A 189 -10.56 -17.08 8.91
CA LEU A 189 -11.32 -17.33 10.13
C LEU A 189 -10.81 -16.48 11.29
N ALA A 190 -9.48 -16.38 11.46
CA ALA A 190 -8.87 -15.54 12.48
C ALA A 190 -9.15 -14.04 12.26
N GLY A 191 -9.15 -13.59 11.00
CA GLY A 191 -9.49 -12.20 10.62
C GLY A 191 -10.96 -11.86 10.85
N ARG A 192 -11.89 -12.76 10.47
CA ARG A 192 -13.33 -12.56 10.71
C ARG A 192 -13.67 -12.61 12.19
N LEU A 193 -13.04 -13.50 12.95
CA LEU A 193 -13.29 -13.66 14.39
C LEU A 193 -12.65 -12.51 15.20
N SER A 194 -11.47 -12.02 14.82
CA SER A 194 -10.86 -10.83 15.44
C SER A 194 -11.68 -9.57 15.20
N GLY A 195 -12.18 -9.37 13.97
CA GLY A 195 -13.12 -8.29 13.66
C GLY A 195 -14.43 -8.39 14.46
N ALA A 196 -14.99 -9.61 14.57
CA ALA A 196 -16.19 -9.85 15.38
C ALA A 196 -15.95 -9.59 16.88
N ILE A 197 -14.83 -10.04 17.44
CA ILE A 197 -14.45 -9.80 18.84
C ILE A 197 -14.29 -8.30 19.11
N MET A 198 -13.71 -7.54 18.17
CA MET A 198 -13.54 -6.09 18.31
C MET A 198 -14.89 -5.34 18.23
N LEU A 199 -15.79 -5.76 17.35
CA LEU A 199 -17.16 -5.21 17.29
C LEU A 199 -17.97 -5.54 18.56
N ILE A 200 -17.85 -6.77 19.07
CA ILE A 200 -18.50 -7.19 20.33
C ILE A 200 -17.92 -6.40 21.51
N ALA A 201 -16.60 -6.22 21.58
CA ALA A 201 -15.95 -5.40 22.60
C ALA A 201 -16.44 -3.94 22.55
N THR A 202 -16.56 -3.36 21.36
CA THR A 202 -17.09 -1.99 21.18
C THR A 202 -18.56 -1.91 21.59
N ALA A 203 -19.38 -2.90 21.23
CA ALA A 203 -20.77 -2.97 21.62
C ALA A 203 -20.92 -3.07 23.16
N VAL A 204 -20.13 -3.93 23.81
CA VAL A 204 -20.10 -4.09 25.28
C VAL A 204 -19.65 -2.81 25.96
N PHE A 205 -18.63 -2.13 25.44
CA PHE A 205 -18.17 -0.83 25.96
C PHE A 205 -19.30 0.22 25.91
N LEU A 206 -20.00 0.34 24.78
CA LEU A 206 -21.12 1.26 24.64
C LEU A 206 -22.28 0.89 25.57
N LEU A 207 -22.57 -0.41 25.71
CA LEU A 207 -23.64 -0.91 26.58
C LEU A 207 -23.35 -0.62 28.07
N LEU A 208 -22.10 -0.83 28.51
CA LEU A 208 -21.64 -0.47 29.86
C LEU A 208 -21.61 1.04 30.10
N GLY A 209 -21.24 1.83 29.09
CA GLY A 209 -21.26 3.30 29.14
C GLY A 209 -22.67 3.85 29.29
N PHE A 210 -23.63 3.37 28.48
CA PHE A 210 -25.01 3.87 28.48
C PHE A 210 -25.87 3.33 29.62
N LEU A 211 -25.76 2.05 30.00
CA LEU A 211 -26.61 1.49 31.06
C LEU A 211 -26.08 1.78 32.47
N PHE A 212 -24.76 1.88 32.64
CA PHE A 212 -24.17 2.00 33.98
C PHE A 212 -23.39 3.30 34.21
N GLY A 213 -23.17 4.13 33.17
CA GLY A 213 -22.39 5.37 33.29
C GLY A 213 -20.89 5.12 33.52
N LEU A 214 -20.41 3.89 33.30
CA LEU A 214 -19.04 3.44 33.58
C LEU A 214 -18.05 3.82 32.47
N TRP A 215 -18.06 5.08 32.02
CA TRP A 215 -17.18 5.57 30.95
C TRP A 215 -15.69 5.52 31.30
N HIS A 216 -15.35 5.72 32.57
CA HIS A 216 -13.97 5.75 33.08
C HIS A 216 -13.33 4.39 33.39
N PRO A 217 -14.09 3.34 33.79
CA PRO A 217 -13.56 1.96 33.84
C PRO A 217 -13.80 1.15 32.55
N GLY A 218 -14.66 1.62 31.64
CA GLY A 218 -15.01 0.90 30.42
C GLY A 218 -13.84 0.70 29.44
N TRP A 219 -12.79 1.52 29.49
CA TRP A 219 -11.63 1.38 28.60
C TRP A 219 -10.93 0.03 28.75
N VAL A 220 -11.10 -0.66 29.88
CA VAL A 220 -10.56 -2.01 30.15
C VAL A 220 -11.04 -3.04 29.12
N VAL A 221 -12.18 -2.79 28.48
CA VAL A 221 -12.72 -3.66 27.42
C VAL A 221 -11.79 -3.72 26.20
N PHE A 222 -11.03 -2.66 25.90
CA PHE A 222 -10.10 -2.64 24.77
C PHE A 222 -8.84 -3.49 24.99
N PRO A 223 -8.09 -3.37 26.11
CA PRO A 223 -7.01 -4.30 26.45
C PRO A 223 -7.49 -5.74 26.56
N VAL A 224 -8.64 -5.99 27.19
CA VAL A 224 -9.19 -7.34 27.34
C VAL A 224 -9.57 -7.94 25.98
N GLY A 225 -10.18 -7.15 25.09
CA GLY A 225 -10.46 -7.56 23.72
C GLY A 225 -9.19 -7.87 22.92
N GLY A 226 -8.15 -7.04 23.07
CA GLY A 226 -6.84 -7.27 22.44
C GLY A 226 -6.16 -8.55 22.93
N ILE A 227 -6.19 -8.82 24.24
CA ILE A 227 -5.66 -10.05 24.84
C ILE A 227 -6.45 -11.27 24.34
N LEU A 228 -7.78 -11.21 24.31
CA LEU A 228 -8.63 -12.28 23.76
C LEU A 228 -8.30 -12.57 22.29
N CYS A 229 -8.10 -11.53 21.48
CA CYS A 229 -7.68 -11.66 20.09
C CYS A 229 -6.31 -12.37 19.97
N GLY A 230 -5.35 -12.02 20.83
CA GLY A 230 -4.05 -12.69 20.91
C GLY A 230 -4.16 -14.16 21.32
N VAL A 231 -4.95 -14.48 22.33
CA VAL A 231 -5.15 -15.86 22.81
C VAL A 231 -5.81 -16.73 21.75
N VAL A 232 -6.87 -16.23 21.11
CA VAL A 232 -7.58 -16.95 20.05
C VAL A 232 -6.66 -17.22 18.86
N SER A 233 -5.87 -16.24 18.42
CA SER A 233 -4.91 -16.44 17.32
C SER A 233 -3.80 -17.44 17.67
N THR A 234 -3.31 -17.47 18.92
CA THR A 234 -2.35 -18.49 19.34
C THR A 234 -2.94 -19.89 19.42
N LEU A 235 -4.20 -20.04 19.86
CA LEU A 235 -4.84 -21.35 19.99
C LEU A 235 -5.25 -21.97 18.65
N LEU A 236 -5.64 -21.14 17.67
CA LEU A 236 -5.91 -21.63 16.31
C LEU A 236 -4.63 -21.89 15.52
N GLY A 237 -3.57 -21.09 15.72
CA GLY A 237 -2.27 -21.32 15.08
C GLY A 237 -1.54 -22.58 15.55
N ASP A 238 -1.94 -23.15 16.70
CA ASP A 238 -1.43 -24.43 17.22
C ASP A 238 -2.13 -25.67 16.61
N ARG A 239 -3.14 -25.44 15.75
CA ARG A 239 -3.94 -26.51 15.12
C ARG A 239 -3.87 -26.55 13.58
N ALA A 240 -3.02 -25.73 12.98
CA ALA A 240 -2.62 -25.79 11.57
C ALA A 240 -1.21 -26.37 11.45
#